data_AF-A0A2N1MLW5-F1
#
_entry.id   AF-A0A2N1MLW5-F1
#
_cell.length_a   1.000
_cell.length_b   1.000
_cell.length_c   1.000
_cell.angle_alpha   90.00
_cell.angle_beta   90.00
_cell.angle_gamma   90.00
#
_symmetry.space_group_name_H-M   'P 1'
#
loop_
_entity.id
_entity.type
_entity.pdbx_description
1 polymer ?
#
loop_
_entity_poly.entity_id
_entity_poly.type
_entity_poly.pdbx_seq_one_letter_code
_entity_poly.pdbx_strand_id
1 'polypeptide(L)'
;MIGVAKRIVSFLFIILIILFGFAHAFFILLKPKSEHNQDLNDLNNPWSLTKKYHQITEDENIANTTTLIEELDSNTNLFSNYPNSLFSMYLFLTGDRNSLSAWSPNDNPLMIILMIVFSFVIIYWIIEYGY
;
A
#
# COMPACT_ATOMS: atom_id res chain seq x y z
N MET A 1 -20.54 -32.24 7.44
CA MET A 1 -19.92 -31.15 6.62
C MET A 1 -20.44 -29.75 6.97
N ILE A 2 -21.69 -29.57 7.43
CA ILE A 2 -22.26 -28.24 7.74
C ILE A 2 -21.53 -27.47 8.86
N GLY A 3 -20.98 -28.17 9.86
CA GLY A 3 -20.28 -27.53 10.99
C GLY A 3 -18.96 -26.86 10.62
N VAL A 4 -18.19 -27.46 9.72
CA VAL A 4 -16.90 -26.92 9.24
C VAL A 4 -17.13 -25.67 8.39
N ALA A 5 -18.12 -25.71 7.49
CA ALA A 5 -18.47 -24.56 6.66
C ALA A 5 -18.88 -23.34 7.50
N LYS A 6 -19.69 -23.53 8.56
CA LYS A 6 -20.07 -22.44 9.47
C LYS A 6 -18.86 -21.79 10.15
N ARG A 7 -17.87 -22.60 10.54
CA ARG A 7 -16.63 -22.15 11.18
C ARG A 7 -15.77 -21.32 10.21
N ILE A 8 -15.59 -21.80 8.98
CA ILE A 8 -14.83 -21.11 7.93
C ILE A 8 -15.49 -19.77 7.57
N VAL A 9 -16.81 -19.74 7.40
CA VAL A 9 -17.54 -18.50 7.08
C VAL A 9 -17.38 -17.47 8.20
N SER A 10 -17.50 -17.89 9.47
CA SER A 10 -17.29 -16.99 10.61
C SER A 10 -15.86 -16.45 10.67
N PHE A 11 -14.87 -17.29 10.37
CA PHE A 11 -13.46 -16.90 10.32
C PHE A 11 -13.19 -15.87 9.22
N LEU A 12 -13.68 -16.11 8.00
CA LEU A 12 -13.54 -15.20 6.86
C LEU A 12 -14.25 -13.87 7.09
N PHE A 13 -15.39 -13.87 7.78
CA PHE A 13 -16.13 -12.66 8.09
C PHE A 13 -15.33 -11.70 8.98
N ILE A 14 -14.53 -12.22 9.91
CA ILE A 14 -13.71 -11.39 10.80
C ILE A 14 -12.49 -10.85 10.05
N ILE A 15 -11.84 -11.66 9.19
CA ILE A 15 -10.80 -11.18 8.29
C ILE A 15 -11.32 -10.04 7.41
N LEU A 16 -12.55 -10.17 6.90
CA LEU A 16 -13.18 -9.14 6.09
C LEU A 16 -13.32 -7.81 6.86
N ILE A 17 -13.78 -7.85 8.12
CA ILE A 17 -13.88 -6.65 8.97
C ILE A 17 -12.50 -6.01 9.19
N ILE A 18 -11.46 -6.83 9.46
CA ILE A 18 -10.09 -6.35 9.63
C ILE A 18 -9.60 -5.67 8.34
N LEU A 19 -9.81 -6.30 7.18
CA LEU A 19 -9.46 -5.74 5.88
C LEU A 19 -10.14 -4.38 5.64
N PHE A 20 -11.44 -4.27 5.92
CA PHE A 20 -12.15 -3.00 5.79
C PHE A 20 -11.59 -1.90 6.70
N GLY A 21 -11.33 -2.22 7.97
CA GLY A 21 -10.79 -1.26 8.93
C GLY A 21 -9.42 -0.72 8.51
N PHE A 22 -8.50 -1.62 8.15
CA PHE A 22 -7.16 -1.21 7.72
C PHE A 22 -7.17 -0.56 6.34
N ALA A 23 -7.97 -1.04 5.39
CA ALA A 23 -8.11 -0.39 4.08
C ALA A 23 -8.56 1.06 4.23
N HIS A 24 -9.50 1.33 5.14
CA HIS A 24 -9.93 2.70 5.44
C HIS A 24 -8.83 3.53 6.08
N ALA A 25 -8.07 2.97 7.02
CA ALA A 25 -6.96 3.66 7.66
C ALA A 25 -5.84 4.02 6.68
N PHE A 26 -5.41 3.06 5.83
CA PHE A 26 -4.43 3.31 4.78
C PHE A 26 -4.97 4.27 3.72
N PHE A 27 -6.24 4.16 3.33
CA PHE A 27 -6.87 5.12 2.41
C PHE A 27 -6.77 6.55 2.95
N ILE A 28 -7.16 6.79 4.21
CA ILE A 28 -7.07 8.14 4.79
C ILE A 28 -5.62 8.63 4.86
N LEU A 29 -4.70 7.73 5.23
CA LEU A 29 -3.28 8.08 5.42
C LEU A 29 -2.54 8.37 4.11
N LEU A 30 -2.81 7.59 3.06
CA LEU A 30 -2.04 7.57 1.81
C LEU A 30 -2.76 8.21 0.63
N LYS A 31 -4.00 8.69 0.82
CA LYS A 31 -4.71 9.43 -0.22
C LYS A 31 -3.99 10.77 -0.50
N PRO A 32 -3.77 11.12 -1.77
CA PRO A 32 -3.21 12.42 -2.14
C PRO A 32 -4.19 13.55 -1.83
N LYS A 33 -3.67 14.72 -1.49
CA LYS A 33 -4.47 15.94 -1.28
C LYS A 33 -5.05 16.47 -2.60
N SER A 34 -4.33 16.28 -3.69
CA SER A 34 -4.74 16.60 -5.05
C SER A 34 -4.09 15.64 -6.04
N GLU A 35 -4.86 15.11 -6.98
CA GLU A 35 -4.33 14.22 -8.02
C GLU A 35 -3.83 14.99 -9.25
N HIS A 36 -4.37 16.20 -9.48
CA HIS A 36 -4.16 16.93 -10.74
C HIS A 36 -2.99 17.93 -10.64
N ASN A 37 -2.70 18.40 -9.43
CA ASN A 37 -1.60 19.35 -9.22
C ASN A 37 -0.31 18.59 -8.92
N GLN A 38 0.79 19.05 -9.50
CA GLN A 38 2.14 18.61 -9.16
C GLN A 38 2.57 19.20 -7.81
N ASP A 39 1.98 18.74 -6.72
CA ASP A 39 2.41 19.13 -5.38
C ASP A 39 3.44 18.14 -4.84
N LEU A 40 4.72 18.45 -5.06
CA LEU A 40 5.84 17.66 -4.58
C LEU A 40 6.03 17.72 -3.05
N ASN A 41 5.31 18.61 -2.35
CA ASN A 41 5.30 18.63 -0.89
C ASN A 41 4.32 17.61 -0.31
N ASP A 42 3.40 17.11 -1.13
CA ASP A 42 2.53 16.00 -0.78
C ASP A 42 3.24 14.68 -1.14
N LEU A 43 3.72 13.98 -0.12
CA LEU A 43 4.41 12.70 -0.27
C LEU A 43 3.51 11.60 -0.85
N ASN A 44 2.18 11.77 -0.77
CA ASN A 44 1.22 10.82 -1.33
C ASN A 44 0.82 11.16 -2.78
N ASN A 45 1.28 12.30 -3.29
CA ASN A 45 1.00 12.71 -4.66
C ASN A 45 1.68 11.74 -5.65
N PRO A 46 0.99 11.28 -6.71
CA PRO A 46 1.59 10.40 -7.73
C PRO A 46 2.92 10.94 -8.32
N TRP A 47 3.06 12.26 -8.46
CA TRP A 47 4.30 12.91 -8.94
C TRP A 47 5.48 12.77 -7.97
N SER A 48 5.22 12.55 -6.68
CA SER A 48 6.23 12.29 -5.66
C SER A 48 6.66 10.82 -5.63
N LEU A 49 5.78 9.91 -6.08
CA LEU A 49 5.95 8.45 -6.01
C LEU A 49 6.50 7.84 -7.31
N THR A 50 6.34 8.52 -8.45
CA THR A 50 6.80 8.00 -9.74
C THR A 50 8.31 7.82 -9.80
N LYS A 51 8.76 6.78 -10.53
CA LYS A 51 10.18 6.51 -10.72
C LYS A 51 10.81 7.54 -11.63
N LYS A 52 11.99 7.99 -11.21
CA LYS A 52 12.82 8.95 -11.93
C LYS A 52 14.09 8.24 -12.38
N TYR A 53 14.39 8.33 -13.66
CA TYR A 53 15.57 7.75 -14.26
C TYR A 53 16.58 8.86 -14.54
N HIS A 54 17.81 8.66 -14.10
CA HIS A 54 18.93 9.54 -14.36
C HIS A 54 19.85 8.88 -15.39
N GLN A 55 20.38 9.68 -16.31
CA GLN A 55 21.37 9.19 -17.26
C GLN A 55 22.71 9.05 -16.56
N ILE A 56 23.41 7.96 -16.83
CA ILE A 56 24.80 7.76 -16.43
C ILE A 56 25.66 8.28 -17.60
N THR A 57 26.56 9.22 -17.31
CA THR A 57 27.52 9.77 -18.27
C THR A 57 28.62 8.74 -18.57
N GLU A 58 29.33 8.88 -19.68
CA GLU A 58 30.46 8.00 -20.05
C GLU A 58 31.54 7.89 -18.96
N ASP A 59 31.71 8.94 -18.15
CA ASP A 59 32.62 8.96 -16.99
C ASP A 59 32.04 8.29 -15.72
N GLU A 60 31.00 7.46 -15.85
CA GLU A 60 30.25 6.79 -14.75
C GLU A 60 29.59 7.75 -13.73
N ASN A 61 29.59 9.05 -14.00
CA ASN A 61 28.91 10.03 -13.16
C ASN A 61 27.40 10.03 -13.46
N ILE A 62 26.58 10.11 -12.40
CA ILE A 62 25.13 10.27 -12.55
C ILE A 62 24.86 11.73 -12.93
N ALA A 63 24.16 11.95 -14.05
CA ALA A 63 23.74 13.28 -14.45
C ALA A 63 22.80 13.88 -13.38
N ASN A 64 23.11 15.10 -12.93
CA ASN A 64 22.37 15.79 -11.87
C ASN A 64 20.91 16.10 -12.25
N THR A 65 20.54 15.96 -13.52
CA THR A 65 19.19 16.17 -14.03
C THR A 65 18.51 14.84 -14.35
N THR A 66 17.27 14.65 -13.89
CA THR A 66 16.42 13.52 -14.30
C THR A 66 16.21 13.55 -15.81
N THR A 67 16.43 12.43 -16.49
CA THR A 67 16.30 12.34 -17.95
C THR A 67 14.95 11.79 -18.38
N LEU A 68 14.37 10.85 -17.61
CA LEU A 68 13.06 10.29 -17.88
C LEU A 68 12.26 10.12 -16.58
N ILE A 69 10.94 10.31 -16.69
CA ILE A 69 9.99 10.09 -15.59
C ILE A 69 8.97 9.08 -16.10
N GLU A 70 8.65 8.08 -15.27
CA GLU A 70 7.62 7.10 -15.61
C GLU A 70 6.25 7.78 -15.69
N GLU A 71 5.48 7.45 -16.72
CA GLU A 71 4.15 8.02 -16.93
C GLU A 71 3.23 7.66 -15.76
N LEU A 72 2.51 8.65 -15.26
CA LEU A 72 1.58 8.44 -14.17
C LEU A 72 0.37 7.65 -14.64
N ASP A 73 0.04 6.60 -13.88
CA ASP A 73 -1.19 5.87 -14.06
C ASP A 73 -1.98 5.82 -12.74
N SER A 74 -3.19 5.27 -12.81
CA SER A 74 -4.05 5.05 -11.65
C SER A 74 -3.49 4.04 -10.64
N ASN A 75 -2.41 3.33 -10.98
CA ASN A 75 -1.75 2.34 -10.12
C ASN A 75 -0.54 2.92 -9.38
N THR A 76 -0.07 4.11 -9.76
CA THR A 76 1.09 4.78 -9.13
C THR A 76 0.82 5.05 -7.64
N ASN A 77 -0.42 5.41 -7.28
CA ASN A 77 -0.90 5.40 -5.90
C ASN A 77 -2.21 4.61 -5.81
N LEU A 78 -2.12 3.33 -5.41
CA LEU A 78 -3.29 2.46 -5.23
C LEU A 78 -4.19 2.85 -4.04
N PHE A 79 -3.77 3.79 -3.19
CA PHE A 79 -4.60 4.32 -2.10
C PHE A 79 -5.28 5.64 -2.45
N SER A 80 -5.16 6.11 -3.69
CA SER A 80 -5.91 7.28 -4.22
C SER A 80 -7.42 7.07 -4.20
N ASN A 81 -7.87 5.82 -4.40
CA ASN A 81 -9.26 5.43 -4.34
C ASN A 81 -9.51 4.29 -3.34
N TYR A 82 -10.73 4.25 -2.80
CA TYR A 82 -11.08 3.31 -1.75
C TYR A 82 -11.15 1.84 -2.22
N PRO A 83 -11.71 1.51 -3.40
CA PRO A 83 -11.70 0.12 -3.90
C PRO A 83 -10.29 -0.47 -4.04
N ASN A 84 -9.34 0.30 -4.57
CA ASN A 84 -7.95 -0.14 -4.70
C ASN A 84 -7.27 -0.25 -3.34
N SER A 85 -7.66 0.55 -2.34
CA SER A 85 -7.18 0.40 -0.96
C SER A 85 -7.59 -0.94 -0.36
N LEU A 86 -8.85 -1.36 -0.59
CA LEU A 86 -9.33 -2.67 -0.15
C LEU A 86 -8.60 -3.81 -0.85
N PHE A 87 -8.41 -3.70 -2.18
CA PHE A 87 -7.65 -4.67 -2.96
C PHE A 87 -6.18 -4.74 -2.52
N SER A 88 -5.55 -3.60 -2.25
CA SER A 88 -4.18 -3.51 -1.76
C SER A 88 -4.00 -4.20 -0.41
N MET A 89 -4.96 -4.06 0.51
CA MET A 89 -4.92 -4.76 1.79
C MET A 89 -5.15 -6.27 1.65
N TYR A 90 -5.98 -6.69 0.71
CA TYR A 90 -6.13 -8.11 0.38
C TYR A 90 -4.83 -8.69 -0.20
N LEU A 91 -4.17 -8.00 -1.12
CA LEU A 91 -2.85 -8.40 -1.64
C LEU A 91 -1.81 -8.48 -0.51
N PHE A 92 -1.79 -7.49 0.38
CA PHE A 92 -0.88 -7.48 1.52
C PHE A 92 -1.13 -8.64 2.49
N LEU A 93 -2.39 -9.00 2.73
CA LEU A 93 -2.76 -10.21 3.49
C LEU A 93 -2.15 -11.48 2.89
N THR A 94 -2.07 -11.57 1.56
CA THR A 94 -1.47 -12.71 0.85
C THR A 94 0.06 -12.62 0.70
N GLY A 95 0.68 -11.55 1.24
CA GLY A 95 2.12 -11.34 1.23
C GLY A 95 2.65 -10.44 0.11
N ASP A 96 1.79 -9.94 -0.77
CA ASP A 96 2.18 -8.97 -1.80
C ASP A 96 2.16 -7.55 -1.23
N ARG A 97 3.35 -6.92 -1.15
CA ARG A 97 3.54 -5.57 -0.63
C ARG A 97 3.77 -4.51 -1.72
N ASN A 98 3.62 -4.85 -3.00
CA ASN A 98 3.92 -3.96 -4.12
C ASN A 98 3.14 -2.65 -4.01
N SER A 99 1.88 -2.74 -3.59
CA SER A 99 1.01 -1.58 -3.36
C SER A 99 1.52 -0.59 -2.33
N LEU A 100 2.37 -1.02 -1.38
CA LEU A 100 2.94 -0.20 -0.31
C LEU A 100 4.42 0.15 -0.55
N SER A 101 5.01 -0.37 -1.64
CA SER A 101 6.44 -0.21 -1.94
C SER A 101 6.80 1.15 -2.56
N ALA A 102 5.80 1.94 -2.95
CA ALA A 102 5.99 3.26 -3.54
C ALA A 102 6.55 4.29 -2.54
N TRP A 103 6.32 4.08 -1.23
CA TRP A 103 6.76 5.01 -0.19
C TRP A 103 8.09 4.57 0.45
N SER A 104 8.97 5.55 0.69
CA SER A 104 10.14 5.37 1.54
C SER A 104 9.70 5.20 3.01
N PRO A 105 10.28 4.25 3.77
CA PRO A 105 9.96 4.05 5.19
C PRO A 105 10.17 5.29 6.07
N ASN A 106 11.14 6.14 5.71
CA ASN A 106 11.45 7.35 6.47
C ASN A 106 10.42 8.47 6.28
N ASP A 107 9.76 8.47 5.12
CA ASP A 107 8.82 9.53 4.75
C ASP A 107 7.44 9.29 5.36
N ASN A 108 7.09 8.01 5.61
CA ASN A 108 5.79 7.61 6.13
C ASN A 108 5.90 6.58 7.28
N PRO A 109 6.44 6.95 8.45
CA PRO A 109 6.62 6.02 9.56
C PRO A 109 5.29 5.48 10.10
N LEU A 110 4.20 6.25 10.03
CA LEU A 110 2.87 5.78 10.41
C LEU A 110 2.37 4.63 9.53
N MET A 111 2.69 4.66 8.23
CA MET A 111 2.35 3.57 7.31
C MET A 111 3.04 2.28 7.75
N ILE A 112 4.33 2.37 8.09
CA ILE A 112 5.12 1.23 8.58
C ILE A 112 4.53 0.66 9.87
N ILE A 113 4.12 1.53 10.81
CA ILE A 113 3.47 1.10 12.05
C ILE A 113 2.14 0.38 11.74
N LEU A 114 1.30 0.93 10.85
CA LEU A 114 0.06 0.29 10.43
C LEU A 114 0.30 -1.08 9.81
N MET A 115 1.34 -1.23 8.97
CA MET A 115 1.71 -2.51 8.35
C MET A 115 2.08 -3.54 9.42
N ILE A 116 2.93 -3.15 10.38
CA ILE A 116 3.37 -4.03 11.48
C ILE A 116 2.16 -4.47 12.31
N VAL A 117 1.30 -3.52 12.72
CA VAL A 117 0.10 -3.81 13.52
C VAL A 117 -0.86 -4.71 12.75
N PHE A 118 -1.09 -4.45 11.45
CA PHE A 118 -1.91 -5.33 10.60
C PHE A 118 -1.37 -6.75 10.59
N SER A 119 -0.07 -6.93 10.36
CA SER A 119 0.56 -8.26 10.36
C SER A 119 0.39 -8.96 11.71
N PHE A 120 0.58 -8.27 12.83
CA PHE A 120 0.36 -8.86 14.17
C PHE A 120 -1.10 -9.26 14.39
N VAL A 121 -2.07 -8.42 14.01
CA VAL A 121 -3.51 -8.71 14.15
C VAL A 121 -3.90 -9.93 13.31
N ILE A 122 -3.43 -10.00 12.06
CA ILE A 122 -3.69 -11.13 11.17
C ILE A 122 -3.06 -12.41 11.70
N ILE A 123 -1.78 -12.37 12.11
CA ILE A 123 -1.08 -13.55 12.63
C ILE A 123 -1.79 -14.06 13.89
N TYR A 124 -2.11 -13.17 14.82
CA TYR A 124 -2.87 -13.52 16.03
C TYR A 124 -4.22 -14.15 15.68
N TRP A 125 -4.97 -13.54 14.77
CA TRP A 125 -6.27 -14.04 14.35
C TRP A 125 -6.20 -15.42 13.69
N ILE A 126 -5.21 -15.65 12.83
CA ILE A 126 -4.99 -16.94 12.17
C ILE A 126 -4.59 -18.01 13.19
N ILE A 127 -3.71 -17.70 14.16
CA ILE A 127 -3.27 -18.69 15.15
C ILE A 127 -4.41 -19.07 16.09
N GLU A 128 -5.17 -18.10 16.59
CA GLU A 128 -6.22 -18.32 17.60
C GLU A 128 -7.46 -19.00 16.99
N TYR A 129 -7.83 -18.67 15.75
CA TYR A 129 -9.10 -19.11 15.15
C TYR A 129 -8.95 -19.93 13.86
N GLY A 130 -7.73 -20.17 13.39
CA GLY A 130 -7.43 -20.92 12.16
C GLY A 130 -7.43 -22.44 12.29
N TYR A 131 -7.62 -23.00 13.50
CA TYR A 131 -7.63 -24.44 13.77
C TYR A 131 -8.86 -24.89 14.54
#